data_AF-A0A226N328-F1
#
_entry.id   AF-A0A226N328-F1
#
_cell.length_a   1.000
_cell.length_b   1.000
_cell.length_c   1.000
_cell.angle_alpha   90.00
_cell.angle_beta   90.00
_cell.angle_gamma   90.00
#
_symmetry.space_group_name_H-M   'P 1'
#
loop_
_entity.id
_entity.type
_entity.pdbx_description
1 polymer ?
#
loop_
_entity_poly.entity_id
_entity_poly.type
_entity_poly.pdbx_seq_one_letter_code
_entity_poly.pdbx_strand_id
1 'polypeptide(L)'
;MGTRNGTDKDAGDLSKSFRSLGFDVHTYNDRSCDDMKKLLKQAAEENHSDAACFACILLSHGEEGLIYGTDGPMAIKHLTALFRGDKCKSLIGKPKLFFIQACRGSEFDEGIQTDSGPANDTLETDANPRYKIPVEADFLFAYSTVPGKN
;
A
#
# COMPACT_ATOMS: atom_id res chain seq x y z
N MET A 1 -13.33 17.85 -4.09
CA MET A 1 -11.85 17.78 -4.06
C MET A 1 -11.29 18.31 -5.36
N GLY A 2 -10.12 18.95 -5.33
CA GLY A 2 -9.47 19.47 -6.55
C GLY A 2 -8.73 18.41 -7.36
N THR A 3 -8.42 18.72 -8.61
CA THR A 3 -7.60 17.87 -9.49
C THR A 3 -6.20 17.64 -8.91
N ARG A 4 -5.70 16.40 -8.94
CA ARG A 4 -4.34 16.04 -8.50
C ARG A 4 -3.33 16.24 -9.63
N ASN A 5 -3.02 17.49 -9.95
CA ASN A 5 -2.03 17.82 -10.97
C ASN A 5 -0.69 17.11 -10.69
N GLY A 6 -0.15 16.43 -11.69
CA GLY A 6 1.10 15.66 -11.56
C GLY A 6 0.91 14.17 -11.27
N THR A 7 -0.26 13.72 -10.84
CA THR A 7 -0.48 12.30 -10.52
C THR A 7 -0.27 11.35 -11.71
N ASP A 8 -0.50 11.82 -12.94
CA ASP A 8 -0.25 11.04 -14.16
C ASP A 8 1.24 10.78 -14.38
N LYS A 9 2.09 11.75 -14.00
CA LYS A 9 3.55 11.60 -14.05
C LYS A 9 3.99 10.56 -13.02
N ASP A 10 3.51 10.67 -11.79
CA ASP A 10 3.80 9.69 -10.73
C ASP A 10 3.39 8.28 -11.16
N ALA A 11 2.17 8.12 -11.69
CA ALA A 11 1.68 6.84 -12.18
C ALA A 11 2.56 6.28 -13.32
N GLY A 12 2.99 7.13 -14.25
CA GLY A 12 3.88 6.75 -15.34
C GLY A 12 5.27 6.29 -14.87
N ASP A 13 5.87 7.02 -13.93
CA ASP A 13 7.21 6.72 -13.41
C ASP A 13 7.21 5.47 -12.51
N LEU A 14 6.16 5.28 -11.70
CA LEU A 14 5.92 4.05 -10.95
C LEU A 14 5.71 2.85 -11.88
N SER A 15 4.91 3.00 -12.93
CA SER A 15 4.68 1.92 -13.90
C SER A 15 5.98 1.47 -14.56
N LYS A 16 6.82 2.41 -15.00
CA LYS A 16 8.15 2.09 -15.55
C LYS A 16 9.05 1.39 -14.53
N SER A 17 9.10 1.93 -13.30
CA SER A 17 9.97 1.40 -12.24
C SER A 17 9.58 -0.03 -11.87
N PHE A 18 8.30 -0.31 -11.62
CA PHE A 18 7.84 -1.65 -11.24
C PHE A 18 7.97 -2.65 -12.39
N ARG A 19 7.73 -2.23 -13.65
CA ARG A 19 8.03 -3.08 -14.82
C ARG A 19 9.51 -3.42 -14.90
N SER A 20 10.41 -2.47 -14.62
CA SER A 20 11.86 -2.72 -14.62
C SER A 20 12.30 -3.70 -13.52
N LEU A 21 11.55 -3.76 -12.41
CA LEU A 21 11.72 -4.74 -11.34
C LEU A 21 11.10 -6.11 -11.66
N GLY A 22 10.46 -6.27 -12.82
CA GLY A 22 9.87 -7.53 -13.27
C GLY A 22 8.40 -7.75 -12.87
N PHE A 23 7.70 -6.73 -12.38
CA PHE A 23 6.26 -6.84 -12.12
C PHE A 23 5.45 -6.78 -13.42
N ASP A 24 4.39 -7.57 -13.50
CA ASP A 24 3.30 -7.33 -14.44
C ASP A 24 2.40 -6.20 -13.91
N VAL A 25 2.53 -5.01 -14.50
CA VAL A 25 1.88 -3.80 -13.99
C VAL A 25 0.59 -3.50 -14.75
N HIS A 26 -0.49 -3.28 -13.99
CA HIS A 26 -1.79 -2.82 -14.48
C HIS A 26 -2.13 -1.46 -13.88
N THR A 27 -2.53 -0.49 -14.71
CA THR A 27 -2.84 0.89 -14.27
C THR A 27 -4.31 1.19 -14.47
N TYR A 28 -4.96 1.71 -13.42
CA TYR A 28 -6.38 2.05 -13.41
C TYR A 28 -6.56 3.50 -12.98
N ASN A 29 -7.18 4.31 -13.85
CA ASN A 29 -7.41 5.73 -13.59
C ASN A 29 -8.85 5.97 -13.13
N ASP A 30 -9.03 6.97 -12.26
CA ASP A 30 -10.32 7.57 -11.87
C ASP A 30 -11.41 6.54 -11.56
N ARG A 31 -11.16 5.70 -10.55
CA ARG A 31 -12.09 4.65 -10.12
C ARG A 31 -12.99 5.10 -8.97
N SER A 32 -14.25 4.69 -9.04
CA SER A 32 -15.17 4.74 -7.89
C SER A 32 -14.68 3.82 -6.78
N CYS A 33 -15.16 4.03 -5.55
CA CYS A 33 -14.90 3.13 -4.42
C CYS A 33 -15.30 1.69 -4.73
N ASP A 34 -16.46 1.51 -5.37
CA ASP A 34 -16.96 0.19 -5.74
C ASP A 34 -16.09 -0.47 -6.81
N ASP A 35 -15.61 0.28 -7.81
CA ASP A 35 -14.72 -0.26 -8.83
C ASP A 35 -13.35 -0.62 -8.26
N MET A 36 -12.77 0.21 -7.38
CA MET A 36 -11.53 -0.12 -6.67
C MET A 36 -11.68 -1.41 -5.87
N LYS A 37 -12.79 -1.57 -5.15
CA LYS A 37 -13.08 -2.78 -4.38
C LYS A 37 -13.22 -4.01 -5.28
N LYS A 38 -13.92 -3.89 -6.41
CA LYS A 38 -14.07 -5.00 -7.38
C LYS A 38 -12.72 -5.40 -7.98
N LEU A 39 -11.93 -4.44 -8.43
CA LEU A 39 -10.61 -4.67 -9.01
C LEU A 39 -9.68 -5.38 -8.01
N LEU A 40 -9.58 -4.87 -6.78
CA LEU A 40 -8.73 -5.50 -5.77
C LEU A 40 -9.26 -6.84 -5.28
N LYS A 41 -10.58 -7.05 -5.31
CA LYS A 41 -11.16 -8.37 -5.03
C LYS A 41 -10.78 -9.37 -6.13
N GLN A 42 -10.89 -8.98 -7.39
CA GLN A 42 -10.47 -9.82 -8.52
C GLN A 42 -8.98 -10.18 -8.41
N ALA A 43 -8.12 -9.18 -8.17
CA ALA A 43 -6.69 -9.41 -7.96
C ALA A 43 -6.42 -10.35 -6.77
N ALA A 44 -7.14 -10.22 -5.65
CA ALA A 44 -6.98 -11.12 -4.50
C ALA A 44 -7.46 -12.56 -4.77
N GLU A 45 -8.36 -12.76 -5.73
CA GLU A 45 -8.89 -14.07 -6.14
C GLU A 45 -8.03 -14.77 -7.19
N GLU A 46 -7.04 -14.08 -7.77
CA GLU A 46 -6.08 -14.67 -8.70
C GLU A 46 -5.14 -15.70 -8.04
N ASN A 47 -4.57 -16.58 -8.87
CA ASN A 47 -3.58 -17.55 -8.41
C ASN A 47 -2.17 -16.97 -8.42
N HIS A 48 -1.73 -16.46 -7.26
CA HIS A 48 -0.38 -15.93 -7.04
C HIS A 48 0.68 -17.00 -6.74
N SER A 49 0.42 -18.29 -6.97
CA SER A 49 1.35 -19.36 -6.53
C SER A 49 2.73 -19.25 -7.17
N ASP A 50 2.81 -18.76 -8.41
CA ASP A 50 4.07 -18.57 -9.14
C ASP A 50 4.67 -17.15 -8.97
N ALA A 51 3.95 -16.24 -8.32
CA ALA A 51 4.44 -14.90 -8.02
C ALA A 51 5.36 -14.91 -6.78
N ALA A 52 6.39 -14.06 -6.76
CA ALA A 52 7.24 -13.89 -5.57
C ALA A 52 6.59 -12.98 -4.51
N CYS A 53 5.82 -11.98 -4.94
CA CYS A 53 5.15 -11.01 -4.08
C CYS A 53 3.99 -10.33 -4.82
N PHE A 54 3.23 -9.50 -4.11
CA PHE A 54 2.20 -8.63 -4.65
C PHE A 54 2.49 -7.17 -4.28
N ALA A 55 2.21 -6.24 -5.19
CA ALA A 55 2.31 -4.80 -4.95
C ALA A 55 1.03 -4.08 -5.39
N CYS A 56 0.53 -3.18 -4.54
CA CYS A 56 -0.59 -2.29 -4.84
C CYS A 56 -0.19 -0.85 -4.52
N ILE A 57 -0.41 0.06 -5.46
CA ILE A 57 -0.05 1.47 -5.32
C ILE A 57 -1.32 2.30 -5.47
N LEU A 58 -1.65 3.07 -4.42
CA LEU A 58 -2.83 3.92 -4.37
C LEU A 58 -2.38 5.38 -4.42
N LEU A 59 -2.77 6.09 -5.49
CA LEU A 59 -2.48 7.51 -5.69
C LEU A 59 -3.82 8.28 -5.66
N SER A 60 -4.18 8.86 -4.52
CA SER A 60 -5.45 9.61 -4.42
C SER A 60 -5.38 10.71 -3.37
N HIS A 61 -6.49 11.41 -3.19
CA HIS A 61 -6.74 12.12 -1.95
C HIS A 61 -7.03 11.13 -0.83
N GLY A 62 -6.81 11.55 0.41
CA GLY A 62 -7.00 10.72 1.58
C GLY A 62 -7.18 11.54 2.84
N GLU A 63 -7.57 10.82 3.88
CA GLU A 63 -7.58 11.27 5.27
C GLU A 63 -7.05 10.11 6.13
N GLU A 64 -6.96 10.28 7.45
CA GLU A 64 -6.43 9.22 8.31
C GLU A 64 -7.22 7.92 8.14
N GLY A 65 -6.55 6.89 7.60
CA GLY A 65 -7.13 5.57 7.31
C GLY A 65 -8.07 5.50 6.09
N LEU A 66 -8.29 6.61 5.37
CA LEU A 66 -9.22 6.70 4.24
C LEU A 66 -8.52 7.03 2.92
N ILE A 67 -9.00 6.45 1.84
CA ILE A 67 -8.62 6.75 0.45
C ILE A 67 -9.86 7.15 -0.33
N TYR A 68 -9.73 8.12 -1.23
CA TYR A 68 -10.86 8.58 -2.04
C TYR A 68 -10.94 7.86 -3.38
N GLY A 69 -12.13 7.38 -3.73
CA GLY A 69 -12.54 7.16 -5.11
C GLY A 69 -13.15 8.42 -5.72
N THR A 70 -13.60 8.33 -6.96
CA THR A 70 -14.27 9.46 -7.65
C THR A 70 -15.60 9.87 -7.01
N ASP A 71 -16.20 8.98 -6.21
CA ASP A 71 -17.53 9.08 -5.62
C ASP A 71 -17.51 9.32 -4.10
N GLY A 72 -16.36 9.21 -3.43
CA GLY A 72 -16.24 9.47 -2.00
C GLY A 72 -15.06 8.73 -1.33
N PRO A 73 -14.96 8.79 0.01
CA PRO A 73 -13.93 8.10 0.77
C PRO A 73 -14.31 6.63 1.06
N MET A 74 -13.29 5.79 1.21
CA MET A 74 -13.40 4.43 1.75
C MET A 74 -12.21 4.06 2.63
N ALA A 75 -12.42 3.14 3.57
CA ALA A 75 -11.35 2.68 4.45
C ALA A 75 -10.31 1.86 3.68
N ILE A 76 -9.03 2.26 3.79
CA ILE A 76 -7.89 1.52 3.21
C ILE A 76 -7.89 0.08 3.71
N LYS A 77 -8.24 -0.13 4.97
CA LYS A 77 -8.37 -1.46 5.59
C LYS A 77 -9.35 -2.38 4.86
N HIS A 78 -10.41 -1.84 4.24
CA HIS A 78 -11.33 -2.68 3.46
C HIS A 78 -10.68 -3.24 2.20
N LEU A 79 -9.75 -2.51 1.59
CA LEU A 79 -9.02 -2.93 0.41
C LEU A 79 -7.93 -3.93 0.77
N THR A 80 -7.14 -3.63 1.81
CA THR A 80 -5.97 -4.43 2.18
C THR A 80 -6.36 -5.76 2.83
N ALA A 81 -7.49 -5.79 3.57
CA ALA A 81 -8.01 -6.99 4.20
C ALA A 81 -8.47 -8.07 3.20
N LEU A 82 -8.52 -7.79 1.89
CA LEU A 82 -8.77 -8.78 0.83
C LEU A 82 -7.56 -9.72 0.65
N PHE A 83 -6.36 -9.27 0.99
CA PHE A 83 -5.10 -9.98 0.76
C PHE A 83 -4.57 -10.71 2.00
N ARG A 84 -5.34 -10.72 3.09
CA ARG A 84 -5.00 -11.47 4.31
C ARG A 84 -4.89 -12.96 4.00
N GLY A 85 -4.09 -13.68 4.79
CA GLY A 85 -3.83 -15.11 4.55
C GLY A 85 -5.08 -15.99 4.58
N ASP A 86 -6.14 -15.58 5.31
CA ASP A 86 -7.43 -16.29 5.34
C ASP A 86 -8.28 -16.10 4.07
N LYS A 87 -7.98 -15.07 3.26
CA LYS A 87 -8.73 -14.73 2.04
C LYS A 87 -7.94 -14.94 0.75
N CYS A 88 -6.63 -14.64 0.76
CA CYS A 88 -5.74 -14.81 -0.38
C CYS A 88 -4.65 -15.83 -0.05
N LYS A 89 -5.00 -17.12 -0.16
CA LYS A 89 -4.12 -18.23 0.28
C LYS A 89 -2.84 -18.34 -0.53
N SER A 90 -2.88 -17.99 -1.81
CA SER A 90 -1.74 -18.04 -2.74
C SER A 90 -0.64 -17.00 -2.40
N LEU A 91 -0.93 -16.02 -1.53
CA LEU A 91 0.01 -15.02 -1.01
C LEU A 91 0.43 -15.25 0.46
N ILE A 92 0.09 -16.38 1.08
CA ILE A 92 0.59 -16.71 2.43
C ILE A 92 2.11 -16.85 2.38
N GLY A 93 2.83 -16.16 3.29
CA GLY A 93 4.29 -16.18 3.35
C GLY A 93 4.97 -15.36 2.24
N LYS A 94 4.21 -14.64 1.41
CA LYS A 94 4.72 -13.78 0.33
C LYS A 94 4.51 -12.30 0.68
N PRO A 95 5.46 -11.41 0.40
CA PRO A 95 5.29 -9.98 0.68
C PRO A 95 4.08 -9.38 -0.05
N LYS A 96 3.30 -8.58 0.67
CA LYS A 96 2.12 -7.84 0.21
C LYS A 96 2.39 -6.34 0.43
N LEU A 97 2.90 -5.69 -0.60
CA LEU A 97 3.43 -4.32 -0.53
C LEU A 97 2.33 -3.32 -0.93
N PHE A 98 2.00 -2.40 -0.02
CA PHE A 98 1.05 -1.32 -0.28
C PHE A 98 1.75 0.04 -0.20
N PHE A 99 1.79 0.76 -1.31
CA PHE A 99 2.34 2.12 -1.39
C PHE A 99 1.18 3.10 -1.51
N ILE A 100 1.05 4.01 -0.56
CA ILE A 100 -0.12 4.86 -0.42
C ILE A 100 0.33 6.32 -0.43
N GLN A 101 0.13 6.96 -1.58
CA GLN A 101 0.26 8.40 -1.75
C GLN A 101 -1.11 9.03 -1.57
N ALA A 102 -1.41 9.40 -0.34
CA ALA A 102 -2.64 10.09 0.04
C ALA A 102 -2.38 10.91 1.31
N CYS A 103 -3.12 12.00 1.49
CA CYS A 103 -3.05 12.74 2.75
C CYS A 103 -3.58 11.85 3.91
N ARG A 104 -3.10 12.12 5.12
CA ARG A 104 -3.49 11.38 6.34
C ARG A 104 -4.04 12.31 7.43
N GLY A 105 -4.64 13.42 7.00
CA GLY A 105 -5.05 14.52 7.86
C GLY A 105 -4.61 15.86 7.28
N SER A 106 -4.99 16.93 7.97
CA SER A 106 -4.71 18.33 7.60
C SER A 106 -3.62 18.98 8.44
N GLU A 107 -3.03 18.26 9.39
CA GLU A 107 -1.93 18.79 10.20
C GLU A 107 -0.66 18.87 9.37
N PHE A 108 -0.10 20.08 9.28
CA PHE A 108 1.19 20.30 8.67
C PHE A 108 2.27 19.98 9.71
N ASP A 109 3.22 19.14 9.35
CA ASP A 109 4.46 19.01 10.12
C ASP A 109 5.23 20.33 9.93
N GLU A 110 5.38 21.12 11.00
CA GLU A 110 6.14 22.39 10.97
C GLU A 110 7.62 22.17 10.62
N GLY A 111 8.09 20.91 10.62
CA GLY A 111 9.46 20.55 10.35
C GLY A 111 10.38 20.98 11.48
N ILE A 112 11.45 20.22 11.69
CA ILE A 112 12.53 20.61 12.60
C ILE A 112 13.79 20.73 11.75
N GLN A 113 14.51 21.86 11.87
CA GLN A 113 15.89 21.92 11.39
C GLN A 113 16.73 20.99 12.27
N THR A 114 17.22 19.88 11.71
CA THR A 114 18.10 18.96 12.41
C THR A 114 19.51 19.01 11.83
N ASP A 115 20.47 19.38 12.68
CA ASP A 115 21.86 19.01 12.53
C ASP A 115 22.00 17.51 12.89
N SER A 116 22.78 16.79 12.08
CA SER A 116 22.82 15.33 12.00
C SER A 116 23.30 14.64 13.30
N GLY A 117 22.69 13.48 13.62
CA GLY A 117 23.17 12.54 14.66
C GLY A 117 22.99 11.07 14.21
N PRO A 118 23.87 10.13 14.61
CA PRO A 118 24.07 8.86 13.91
C PRO A 118 23.06 7.75 14.27
N ALA A 119 22.92 6.82 13.33
CA ALA A 119 22.09 5.62 13.42
C ALA A 119 22.74 4.54 14.29
N ASN A 120 21.95 3.89 15.15
CA ASN A 120 22.32 2.62 15.78
C ASN A 120 21.36 1.53 15.30
N ASP A 121 21.91 0.60 14.52
CA ASP A 121 21.32 -0.67 14.11
C ASP A 121 21.46 -1.70 15.25
N THR A 122 20.38 -2.39 15.59
CA THR A 122 20.45 -3.73 16.17
C THR A 122 19.31 -4.59 15.64
N LEU A 123 19.67 -5.59 14.83
CA LEU A 123 18.82 -6.70 14.39
C LEU A 123 19.08 -7.91 15.30
N GLU A 124 18.03 -8.46 15.91
CA GLU A 124 18.07 -9.78 16.56
C GLU A 124 17.22 -10.78 15.78
N THR A 125 17.77 -11.97 15.58
CA THR A 125 17.12 -13.12 14.92
C THR A 125 17.05 -14.27 15.92
N ASP A 126 15.91 -14.95 16.00
CA ASP A 126 15.83 -16.22 16.71
C ASP A 126 14.90 -17.21 15.99
N ALA A 127 15.32 -18.48 15.93
CA ALA A 127 14.72 -19.55 15.14
C ALA A 127 14.08 -20.63 16.04
N ASN A 128 12.81 -20.99 15.80
CA ASN A 128 12.20 -22.20 16.35
C ASN A 128 11.01 -22.72 15.49
N PRO A 129 10.90 -24.01 15.09
CA PRO A 129 9.99 -24.42 14.02
C PRO A 129 8.62 -24.83 14.57
N ARG A 130 7.66 -23.89 14.59
CA ARG A 130 6.20 -24.13 14.52
C ARG A 130 5.41 -22.83 14.34
N TYR A 131 5.83 -21.97 13.41
CA TYR A 131 5.14 -20.70 13.20
C TYR A 131 3.88 -20.90 12.35
N LYS A 132 2.71 -20.80 12.98
CA LYS A 132 1.51 -20.36 12.25
C LYS A 132 1.76 -18.91 11.88
N ILE A 133 1.92 -18.65 10.59
CA ILE A 133 2.03 -17.28 10.07
C ILE A 133 0.75 -16.53 10.49
N PRO A 134 0.86 -15.40 11.23
CA PRO A 134 -0.29 -14.58 11.56
C PRO A 134 -1.03 -14.14 10.29
N VAL A 135 -2.35 -14.01 10.37
CA VAL A 135 -3.20 -13.71 9.20
C VAL A 135 -2.86 -12.35 8.55
N GLU A 136 -2.31 -11.43 9.34
CA GLU A 136 -1.86 -10.09 8.95
C GLU A 136 -0.35 -10.00 8.69
N ALA A 137 0.38 -11.13 8.66
CA ALA A 137 1.81 -11.14 8.40
C ALA A 137 2.15 -10.85 6.94
N ASP A 138 3.41 -10.48 6.71
CA ASP A 138 4.00 -10.17 5.41
C ASP A 138 3.35 -8.99 4.66
N PHE A 139 2.65 -8.11 5.37
CA PHE A 139 2.22 -6.81 4.84
C PHE A 139 3.28 -5.75 5.11
N LEU A 140 3.56 -4.93 4.10
CA LEU A 140 4.32 -3.70 4.23
C LEU A 140 3.46 -2.54 3.74
N PHE A 141 3.35 -1.49 4.55
CA PHE A 141 2.66 -0.25 4.19
C PHE A 141 3.66 0.90 4.15
N ALA A 142 3.82 1.51 2.97
CA ALA A 142 4.63 2.71 2.78
C ALA A 142 3.68 3.89 2.49
N TYR A 143 3.56 4.81 3.46
CA TYR A 143 2.77 6.03 3.33
C TYR A 143 3.67 7.21 2.98
N SER A 144 3.20 8.09 2.09
CA SER A 144 3.92 9.32 1.74
C SER A 144 3.88 10.40 2.83
N THR A 145 2.96 10.28 3.80
CA THR A 145 2.80 11.22 4.91
C THR A 145 2.74 10.49 6.25
N VAL A 146 3.11 11.19 7.31
CA VAL A 146 2.91 10.74 8.69
C VAL A 146 1.42 10.77 9.06
N PRO A 147 0.94 9.93 10.01
CA PRO A 147 -0.40 10.08 10.57
C PRO A 147 -0.56 11.46 11.22
N GLY A 148 -1.74 12.08 11.11
CA GLY A 148 -2.06 13.28 11.89
C GLY A 148 -1.97 13.01 13.40
N LYS A 149 -1.49 13.98 14.20
CA LYS A 149 -1.53 13.89 15.66
C LYS A 149 -2.94 14.28 16.12
N ASN A 150 -3.39 13.71 17.24
CA ASN A 150 -4.63 14.10 17.92
C ASN A 150 -4.33 15.13 19.00
#